data_AF-A0A662M1A8-F1
#
_entry.id   AF-A0A662M1A8-F1
#
_cell.length_a   1.000
_cell.length_b   1.000
_cell.length_c   1.000
_cell.angle_alpha   90.00
_cell.angle_beta   90.00
_cell.angle_gamma   90.00
#
_symmetry.space_group_name_H-M   'P 1'
#
loop_
_entity.id
_entity.type
_entity.pdbx_description
1 polymer ?
#
loop_
_entity_poly.entity_id
_entity_poly.type
_entity_poly.pdbx_seq_one_letter_code
_entity_poly.pdbx_strand_id
1 'polypeptide(L)'
;MGIMKITEIKGIGPKYANKLKKAGIKTVYDLREMNIKSVSKAAGIGEQTLAKWKEEAMKMRLLTDIKGIGDAFRKKLEKHGIRTIEELSKAKKEVAAKIGVSERRFKEWVREAKKMIAEKVPKEKRAVVAEEIGPENASIVIKGRTAEVKIKEKVHENVPVYRGELTETAEENKIAVNIDSSGNVKLWFDGKWYEKVPFSEETLWGKIKRIFGG
;
A
#
# COMPACT_ATOMS: atom_id res chain seq x y z
N MET A 1 -17.35 10.53 3.59
CA MET A 1 -16.31 10.73 2.55
C MET A 1 -16.85 10.21 1.24
N GLY A 2 -16.96 11.11 0.26
CA GLY A 2 -17.68 10.90 -0.99
C GLY A 2 -16.73 10.69 -2.16
N ILE A 3 -17.33 10.48 -3.34
CA ILE A 3 -16.69 10.42 -4.65
C ILE A 3 -15.56 11.46 -4.76
N MET A 4 -14.41 11.09 -5.37
CA MET A 4 -13.30 12.03 -5.60
C MET A 4 -13.83 13.31 -6.23
N LYS A 5 -13.66 14.42 -5.51
CA LYS A 5 -14.25 15.69 -5.87
C LYS A 5 -13.34 16.41 -6.85
N ILE A 6 -13.93 17.12 -7.81
CA ILE A 6 -13.17 17.99 -8.73
C ILE A 6 -12.34 19.05 -7.99
N THR A 7 -12.73 19.42 -6.77
CA THR A 7 -11.98 20.36 -5.91
C THR A 7 -10.65 19.82 -5.39
N GLU A 8 -10.39 18.51 -5.53
CA GLU A 8 -9.09 17.92 -5.19
C GLU A 8 -8.03 18.25 -6.25
N ILE A 9 -8.44 18.67 -7.45
CA ILE A 9 -7.52 19.10 -8.51
C ILE A 9 -7.09 20.55 -8.22
N LYS A 10 -5.77 20.74 -8.13
CA LYS A 10 -5.16 22.06 -7.87
C LYS A 10 -5.65 23.08 -8.89
N GLY A 11 -6.15 24.22 -8.39
CA GLY A 11 -6.70 25.31 -9.20
C GLY A 11 -8.21 25.24 -9.41
N ILE A 12 -8.89 24.13 -9.06
CA ILE A 12 -10.35 24.04 -9.07
C ILE A 12 -10.90 24.45 -7.68
N GLY A 13 -10.94 25.75 -7.42
CA GLY A 13 -11.61 26.28 -6.24
C GLY A 13 -13.15 26.20 -6.32
N PRO A 14 -13.88 26.51 -5.23
CA PRO A 14 -15.35 26.41 -5.18
C PRO A 14 -16.08 27.17 -6.30
N LYS A 15 -15.55 28.33 -6.70
CA LYS A 15 -16.09 29.13 -7.82
C LYS A 15 -16.06 28.36 -9.15
N TYR A 16 -14.93 27.73 -9.47
CA TYR A 16 -14.78 26.94 -10.69
C TYR A 16 -15.54 25.62 -10.59
N ALA A 17 -15.52 24.97 -9.42
CA ALA A 17 -16.31 23.77 -9.18
C ALA A 17 -17.82 24.00 -9.42
N ASN A 18 -18.35 25.14 -8.98
CA ASN A 18 -19.75 25.51 -9.22
C ASN A 18 -20.05 25.75 -10.71
N LYS A 19 -19.14 26.41 -11.45
CA LYS A 19 -19.27 26.59 -12.91
C LYS A 19 -19.26 25.26 -13.65
N LEU A 20 -18.30 24.38 -13.32
CA LEU A 20 -18.18 23.04 -13.89
C LEU A 20 -19.44 22.21 -13.60
N LYS A 21 -19.95 22.25 -12.36
CA LYS A 21 -21.18 21.55 -11.96
C LYS A 21 -22.39 22.01 -12.76
N LYS A 22 -22.53 23.32 -13.01
CA LYS A 22 -23.59 23.88 -13.88
C LYS A 22 -23.44 23.42 -15.33
N ALA A 23 -22.21 23.19 -15.80
CA ALA A 23 -21.91 22.62 -17.11
C ALA A 23 -21.98 21.08 -17.16
N GLY A 24 -22.50 20.42 -16.12
CA GLY A 24 -22.66 18.97 -16.08
C GLY A 24 -21.45 18.19 -15.58
N ILE A 25 -20.34 18.86 -15.27
CA ILE A 25 -19.09 18.24 -14.79
C ILE A 25 -19.09 18.23 -13.26
N LYS A 26 -19.33 17.07 -12.64
CA LYS A 26 -19.53 16.94 -11.19
C LYS A 26 -18.40 16.17 -10.51
N THR A 27 -17.71 15.31 -11.25
CA THR A 27 -16.73 14.35 -10.75
C THR A 27 -15.43 14.43 -11.54
N VAL A 28 -14.37 13.85 -10.98
CA VAL A 28 -13.10 13.69 -11.71
C VAL A 28 -13.26 12.83 -12.95
N TYR A 29 -14.18 11.86 -12.94
CA TYR A 29 -14.54 11.06 -14.13
C TYR A 29 -15.08 11.94 -15.25
N ASP A 30 -16.03 12.84 -14.93
CA ASP A 30 -16.59 13.77 -15.91
C ASP A 30 -15.51 14.69 -16.49
N LEU A 31 -14.54 15.13 -15.67
CA LEU A 31 -13.40 15.93 -16.14
C LEU A 31 -12.50 15.17 -17.13
N ARG A 32 -12.30 13.87 -16.95
CA ARG A 32 -11.52 13.04 -17.90
C ARG A 32 -12.27 12.87 -19.22
N GLU A 33 -13.58 12.75 -19.18
CA GLU A 33 -14.39 12.47 -20.36
C GLU A 33 -14.88 13.75 -21.07
N MET A 34 -14.73 14.93 -20.46
CA MET A 34 -15.31 16.15 -21.00
C MET A 34 -14.82 16.51 -22.41
N ASN A 35 -15.73 17.08 -23.18
CA ASN A 35 -15.40 17.86 -24.38
C ASN A 35 -15.01 19.29 -23.97
N ILE A 36 -13.75 19.65 -24.17
CA ILE A 36 -13.19 20.93 -23.72
C ILE A 36 -13.93 22.12 -24.34
N LYS A 37 -14.22 22.08 -25.65
CA LYS A 37 -14.90 23.19 -26.36
C LYS A 37 -16.31 23.41 -25.82
N SER A 38 -17.07 22.32 -25.67
CA SER A 38 -18.44 22.38 -25.15
C SER A 38 -18.48 22.90 -23.70
N VAL A 39 -17.59 22.40 -22.84
CA VAL A 39 -17.52 22.84 -21.43
C VAL A 39 -17.00 24.26 -21.31
N SER A 40 -16.04 24.68 -22.15
CA SER A 40 -15.56 26.06 -22.22
C SER A 40 -16.71 27.04 -22.45
N LYS A 41 -17.55 26.75 -23.47
CA LYS A 41 -18.73 27.55 -23.79
C LYS A 41 -19.77 27.56 -22.66
N ALA A 42 -20.05 26.40 -22.06
CA ALA A 42 -21.09 26.29 -21.03
C ALA A 42 -20.67 26.87 -19.66
N ALA A 43 -19.40 26.70 -19.27
CA ALA A 43 -18.89 27.11 -17.97
C ALA A 43 -18.26 28.51 -17.98
N GLY A 44 -17.93 29.05 -19.17
CA GLY A 44 -17.17 30.30 -19.31
C GLY A 44 -15.79 30.18 -18.66
N ILE A 45 -15.04 29.14 -19.03
CA ILE A 45 -13.69 28.82 -18.54
C ILE A 45 -12.81 28.58 -19.77
N GLY A 46 -11.61 29.18 -19.81
CA GLY A 46 -10.71 29.04 -20.95
C GLY A 46 -10.32 27.59 -21.24
N GLU A 47 -10.24 27.24 -22.53
CA GLU A 47 -9.93 25.88 -22.99
C GLU A 47 -8.58 25.37 -22.46
N GLN A 48 -7.56 26.23 -22.38
CA GLN A 48 -6.26 25.85 -21.84
C GLN A 48 -6.33 25.47 -20.35
N THR A 49 -7.15 26.17 -19.56
CA THR A 49 -7.37 25.85 -18.15
C THR A 49 -8.08 24.50 -18.01
N LEU A 50 -9.11 24.27 -18.81
CA LEU A 50 -9.83 22.99 -18.85
C LEU A 50 -8.92 21.84 -19.29
N ALA A 51 -8.05 22.05 -20.29
CA ALA A 51 -7.07 21.07 -20.73
C ALA A 51 -6.11 20.68 -19.61
N LYS A 52 -5.57 21.66 -18.88
CA LYS A 52 -4.71 21.41 -17.71
C LYS A 52 -5.43 20.60 -16.64
N TRP A 53 -6.67 20.95 -16.31
CA TRP A 53 -7.45 20.20 -15.32
C TRP A 53 -7.80 18.79 -15.79
N LYS A 54 -8.07 18.58 -17.09
CA LYS A 54 -8.27 17.26 -17.68
C LYS A 54 -7.00 16.42 -17.55
N GLU A 55 -5.85 16.99 -17.87
CA GLU A 55 -4.55 16.33 -17.75
C GLU A 55 -4.25 15.94 -16.29
N GLU A 56 -4.44 16.86 -15.34
CA GLU A 56 -4.30 16.57 -13.91
C GLU A 56 -5.28 15.49 -13.44
N ALA A 57 -6.53 15.52 -13.90
CA ALA A 57 -7.50 14.47 -13.63
C ALA A 57 -7.02 13.11 -14.16
N MET A 58 -6.43 13.05 -15.36
CA MET A 58 -5.91 11.82 -15.98
C MET A 58 -4.73 11.20 -15.19
N LYS A 59 -3.93 12.02 -14.49
CA LYS A 59 -2.83 11.56 -13.64
C LYS A 59 -3.29 10.91 -12.32
N MET A 60 -4.55 11.15 -11.91
CA MET A 60 -5.10 10.52 -10.71
C MET A 60 -5.28 9.01 -10.90
N ARG A 61 -5.47 8.27 -9.81
CA ARG A 61 -5.80 6.84 -9.86
C ARG A 61 -7.24 6.64 -9.47
N LEU A 62 -8.06 6.23 -10.42
CA LEU A 62 -9.50 6.00 -10.27
C LEU A 62 -9.82 4.52 -10.37
N LEU A 63 -10.97 4.12 -9.82
CA LEU A 63 -11.45 2.74 -9.91
C LEU A 63 -11.50 2.23 -11.36
N THR A 64 -11.80 3.12 -12.31
CA THR A 64 -11.89 2.79 -13.74
C THR A 64 -10.55 2.53 -14.42
N ASP A 65 -9.44 2.83 -13.75
CA ASP A 65 -8.10 2.52 -14.26
C ASP A 65 -7.76 1.03 -14.07
N ILE A 66 -8.51 0.31 -13.22
CA ILE A 66 -8.38 -1.14 -13.06
C ILE A 66 -9.13 -1.84 -14.21
N LYS A 67 -8.40 -2.69 -14.94
CA LYS A 67 -8.94 -3.46 -16.06
C LYS A 67 -10.21 -4.22 -15.65
N GLY A 68 -11.28 -3.98 -16.39
CA GLY A 68 -12.57 -4.63 -16.18
C GLY A 68 -13.50 -3.92 -15.19
N ILE A 69 -13.09 -2.79 -14.59
CA ILE A 69 -13.99 -1.89 -13.86
C ILE A 69 -14.40 -0.74 -14.78
N GLY A 70 -15.50 -0.91 -15.51
CA GLY A 70 -16.14 0.20 -16.24
C GLY A 70 -17.07 1.02 -15.35
N ASP A 71 -17.73 2.02 -15.94
CA ASP A 71 -18.72 2.89 -15.27
C ASP A 71 -19.80 2.12 -14.50
N ALA A 72 -20.31 1.03 -15.07
CA ALA A 72 -21.33 0.18 -14.45
C ALA A 72 -20.85 -0.47 -13.14
N PHE A 73 -19.63 -1.04 -13.14
CA PHE A 73 -19.06 -1.65 -11.93
C PHE A 73 -18.60 -0.60 -10.93
N ARG A 74 -18.04 0.52 -11.39
CA ARG A 74 -17.72 1.68 -10.54
C ARG A 74 -18.95 2.12 -9.75
N LYS A 75 -20.08 2.38 -10.41
CA LYS A 75 -21.34 2.78 -9.76
C LYS A 75 -21.83 1.74 -8.74
N LYS A 76 -21.69 0.45 -9.03
CA LYS A 76 -22.05 -0.63 -8.08
C LYS A 76 -21.13 -0.65 -6.85
N LEU A 77 -19.83 -0.47 -7.05
CA LEU A 77 -18.84 -0.35 -5.97
C LEU A 77 -19.15 0.87 -5.08
N GLU A 78 -19.44 2.02 -5.68
CA GLU A 78 -19.78 3.25 -4.96
C GLU A 78 -21.03 3.10 -4.09
N LYS A 79 -22.05 2.39 -4.59
CA LYS A 79 -23.27 2.04 -3.83
C LYS A 79 -22.96 1.18 -2.60
N HIS A 80 -21.88 0.41 -2.64
CA HIS A 80 -21.39 -0.41 -1.53
C HIS A 80 -20.30 0.29 -0.69
N GLY A 81 -20.13 1.61 -0.88
CA GLY A 81 -19.18 2.41 -0.12
C GLY A 81 -17.73 2.33 -0.61
N ILE A 82 -17.47 1.71 -1.76
CA ILE A 82 -16.13 1.62 -2.36
C ILE A 82 -16.04 2.65 -3.49
N ARG A 83 -15.39 3.77 -3.23
CA ARG A 83 -15.27 4.93 -4.12
C ARG A 83 -13.84 5.22 -4.55
N THR A 84 -12.85 4.71 -3.82
CA THR A 84 -11.43 4.90 -4.12
C THR A 84 -10.69 3.57 -4.27
N ILE A 85 -9.50 3.64 -4.87
CA ILE A 85 -8.56 2.52 -4.98
C ILE A 85 -8.16 2.02 -3.57
N GLU A 86 -7.97 2.93 -2.61
CA GLU A 86 -7.67 2.62 -1.22
C GLU A 86 -8.79 1.82 -0.54
N GLU A 87 -10.04 2.21 -0.75
CA GLU A 87 -11.20 1.49 -0.23
C GLU A 87 -11.36 0.11 -0.89
N LEU A 88 -11.14 0.03 -2.21
CA LEU A 88 -11.17 -1.25 -2.93
C LEU A 88 -10.08 -2.20 -2.45
N SER A 89 -8.88 -1.70 -2.16
CA SER A 89 -7.76 -2.52 -1.67
C SER A 89 -8.04 -3.22 -0.32
N LYS A 90 -8.98 -2.66 0.46
CA LYS A 90 -9.42 -3.15 1.77
C LYS A 90 -10.79 -3.85 1.71
N ALA A 91 -11.42 -3.89 0.55
CA ALA A 91 -12.76 -4.43 0.40
C ALA A 91 -12.76 -5.94 0.62
N LYS A 92 -13.80 -6.42 1.32
CA LYS A 92 -13.97 -7.85 1.59
C LYS A 92 -14.63 -8.57 0.42
N LYS A 93 -14.34 -9.86 0.27
CA LYS A 93 -14.78 -10.69 -0.88
C LYS A 93 -16.30 -10.79 -1.01
N GLU A 94 -17.05 -10.61 0.07
CA GLU A 94 -18.52 -10.72 0.09
C GLU A 94 -19.20 -9.62 -0.75
N VAL A 95 -18.48 -8.54 -1.07
CA VAL A 95 -18.96 -7.51 -1.99
C VAL A 95 -19.08 -8.05 -3.43
N ALA A 96 -18.27 -9.05 -3.81
CA ALA A 96 -18.26 -9.62 -5.16
C ALA A 96 -19.66 -10.12 -5.58
N ALA A 97 -20.32 -10.90 -4.72
CA ALA A 97 -21.66 -11.40 -4.95
C ALA A 97 -22.68 -10.25 -5.10
N LYS A 98 -22.58 -9.22 -4.24
CA LYS A 98 -23.51 -8.08 -4.24
C LYS A 98 -23.43 -7.21 -5.50
N ILE A 99 -22.27 -7.17 -6.16
CA ILE A 99 -22.09 -6.40 -7.39
C ILE A 99 -22.19 -7.26 -8.66
N GLY A 100 -22.41 -8.57 -8.51
CA GLY A 100 -22.58 -9.51 -9.62
C GLY A 100 -21.28 -9.78 -10.36
N VAL A 101 -20.19 -10.03 -9.63
CA VAL A 101 -18.88 -10.44 -10.19
C VAL A 101 -18.37 -11.68 -9.45
N SER A 102 -17.59 -12.53 -10.13
CA SER A 102 -16.99 -13.70 -9.49
C SER A 102 -15.99 -13.28 -8.40
N GLU A 103 -15.89 -14.08 -7.33
CA GLU A 103 -14.90 -13.82 -6.27
C GLU A 103 -13.47 -13.74 -6.81
N ARG A 104 -13.13 -14.58 -7.80
CA ARG A 104 -11.83 -14.58 -8.45
C ARG A 104 -11.52 -13.22 -9.07
N ARG A 105 -12.42 -12.70 -9.90
CA ARG A 105 -12.24 -11.40 -10.57
C ARG A 105 -12.24 -10.25 -9.57
N PHE A 106 -13.04 -10.32 -8.51
CA PHE A 106 -12.99 -9.33 -7.45
C PHE A 106 -11.65 -9.34 -6.72
N LYS A 107 -11.10 -10.52 -6.41
CA LYS A 107 -9.75 -10.65 -5.81
C LYS A 107 -8.66 -10.08 -6.72
N GLU A 108 -8.78 -10.25 -8.04
CA GLU A 108 -7.88 -9.63 -9.02
C GLU A 108 -7.97 -8.09 -8.95
N TRP A 109 -9.17 -7.50 -8.88
CA TRP A 109 -9.35 -6.06 -8.70
C TRP A 109 -8.75 -5.55 -7.38
N VAL A 110 -8.95 -6.26 -6.28
CA VAL A 110 -8.36 -5.92 -4.97
C VAL A 110 -6.82 -5.98 -5.03
N ARG A 111 -6.25 -6.99 -5.71
CA ARG A 111 -4.80 -7.13 -5.91
C ARG A 111 -4.23 -5.98 -6.73
N GLU A 112 -4.89 -5.62 -7.83
CA GLU A 112 -4.45 -4.50 -8.68
C GLU A 112 -4.54 -3.18 -7.92
N ALA A 113 -5.61 -2.96 -7.15
CA ALA A 113 -5.72 -1.79 -6.29
C ALA A 113 -4.56 -1.70 -5.27
N LYS A 114 -4.19 -2.81 -4.64
CA LYS A 114 -3.02 -2.87 -3.74
C LYS A 114 -1.71 -2.53 -4.47
N LYS A 115 -1.53 -3.02 -5.70
CA LYS A 115 -0.35 -2.73 -6.54
C LYS A 115 -0.29 -1.24 -6.90
N MET A 116 -1.41 -0.65 -7.31
CA MET A 116 -1.48 0.78 -7.61
C MET A 116 -1.17 1.64 -6.37
N ILE A 117 -1.56 1.23 -5.17
CA ILE A 117 -1.21 1.95 -3.93
C ILE A 117 0.28 1.78 -3.61
N ALA A 118 0.78 0.56 -3.74
CA ALA A 118 2.16 0.18 -3.56
C ALA A 118 3.13 1.01 -4.43
N GLU A 119 2.75 1.28 -5.67
CA GLU A 119 3.49 2.15 -6.61
C GLU A 119 3.39 3.65 -6.27
N LYS A 120 2.42 4.07 -5.45
CA LYS A 120 2.29 5.47 -4.99
C LYS A 120 3.35 5.84 -3.98
N VAL A 121 3.81 4.85 -3.23
CA VAL A 121 4.77 5.09 -2.16
C VAL A 121 6.15 5.04 -2.80
N PRO A 122 6.92 6.16 -2.80
CA PRO A 122 8.31 6.12 -3.22
C PRO A 122 9.00 4.92 -2.59
N LYS A 123 9.86 4.25 -3.34
CA LYS A 123 10.58 3.06 -2.87
C LYS A 123 11.26 3.35 -1.51
N GLU A 124 11.61 4.62 -1.26
CA GLU A 124 12.13 5.15 0.00
C GLU A 124 11.05 5.38 1.09
N LYS A 125 9.87 5.93 0.77
CA LYS A 125 8.80 6.23 1.76
C LYS A 125 8.01 5.00 2.22
N ARG A 126 8.12 3.89 1.50
CA ARG A 126 7.51 2.60 1.87
C ARG A 126 8.20 1.98 3.09
N ALA A 127 9.38 2.50 3.43
CA ALA A 127 10.07 2.20 4.66
C ALA A 127 9.46 2.89 5.91
N VAL A 128 8.72 4.00 5.75
CA VAL A 128 8.54 5.03 6.81
C VAL A 128 7.17 5.02 7.55
N VAL A 129 6.28 4.02 7.38
CA VAL A 129 4.99 4.00 8.12
C VAL A 129 4.70 2.68 8.87
N ALA A 130 5.75 2.08 9.38
CA ALA A 130 5.72 1.41 10.68
C ALA A 130 6.80 2.11 11.50
N GLU A 131 6.71 2.17 12.83
CA GLU A 131 7.93 2.41 13.62
C GLU A 131 9.01 1.46 13.08
N GLU A 132 10.03 2.01 12.41
CA GLU A 132 11.00 1.19 11.70
C GLU A 132 11.63 0.26 12.72
N ILE A 133 11.47 -1.05 12.52
CA ILE A 133 12.18 -2.05 13.31
C ILE A 133 13.67 -1.83 13.03
N GLY A 134 14.40 -1.41 14.06
CA GLY A 134 15.75 -0.86 13.96
C GLY A 134 16.43 -0.80 15.32
N PRO A 135 17.54 -0.05 15.45
CA PRO A 135 18.41 -0.09 16.63
C PRO A 135 17.74 0.24 17.95
N GLU A 136 16.77 1.14 17.92
CA GLU A 136 16.11 1.64 19.13
C GLU A 136 15.00 0.72 19.66
N ASN A 137 14.51 -0.22 18.84
CA ASN A 137 13.30 -0.98 19.16
C ASN A 137 13.38 -2.46 18.80
N ALA A 138 14.53 -2.96 18.35
CA ALA A 138 14.71 -4.39 18.13
C ALA A 138 16.14 -4.85 18.34
N SER A 139 16.30 -6.12 18.70
CA SER A 139 17.60 -6.76 18.84
C SER A 139 17.53 -8.25 18.48
N ILE A 140 18.65 -8.78 18.00
CA ILE A 140 18.80 -10.20 17.64
C ILE A 140 19.94 -10.80 18.46
N VAL A 141 19.70 -11.94 19.09
CA VAL A 141 20.73 -12.77 19.73
C VAL A 141 20.78 -14.12 19.03
N ILE A 142 21.81 -14.35 18.23
CA ILE A 142 21.98 -15.59 17.46
C ILE A 142 22.47 -16.71 18.39
N LYS A 143 21.69 -17.79 18.44
CA LYS A 143 21.93 -19.01 19.23
C LYS A 143 22.09 -20.21 18.28
N GLY A 144 23.12 -20.16 17.45
CA GLY A 144 23.44 -21.22 16.48
C GLY A 144 22.50 -21.23 15.26
N ARG A 145 21.55 -22.18 15.23
CA ARG A 145 20.54 -22.32 14.15
C ARG A 145 19.25 -21.56 14.42
N THR A 146 19.12 -21.00 15.61
CA THR A 146 17.98 -20.18 16.01
C THR A 146 18.46 -18.85 16.58
N ALA A 147 17.56 -17.91 16.76
CA ALA A 147 17.81 -16.64 17.39
C ALA A 147 16.69 -16.31 18.38
N GLU A 148 17.04 -15.50 19.36
CA GLU A 148 16.07 -14.73 20.12
C GLU A 148 15.96 -13.35 19.47
N VAL A 149 14.75 -12.94 19.12
CA VAL A 149 14.49 -11.65 18.49
C VAL A 149 13.53 -10.86 19.36
N LYS A 150 13.98 -9.71 19.84
CA LYS A 150 13.12 -8.75 20.54
C LYS A 150 12.66 -7.69 19.56
N ILE A 151 11.36 -7.43 19.51
CA ILE A 151 10.74 -6.36 18.74
C ILE A 151 9.82 -5.59 19.69
N LYS A 152 10.14 -4.32 19.92
CA LYS A 152 9.57 -3.47 20.97
C LYS A 152 9.66 -4.17 22.33
N GLU A 153 8.53 -4.46 22.95
CA GLU A 153 8.44 -5.15 24.24
C GLU A 153 8.33 -6.67 24.11
N LYS A 154 8.13 -7.20 22.90
CA LYS A 154 7.87 -8.62 22.67
C LYS A 154 9.15 -9.38 22.33
N VAL A 155 9.39 -10.47 23.04
CA VAL A 155 10.48 -11.42 22.75
C VAL A 155 9.93 -12.61 21.96
N HIS A 156 10.64 -12.98 20.90
CA HIS A 156 10.39 -14.15 20.07
C HIS A 156 11.56 -15.12 20.22
N GLU A 157 11.30 -16.29 20.80
CA GLU A 157 12.30 -17.34 20.98
C GLU A 157 12.28 -18.33 19.80
N ASN A 158 13.38 -19.06 19.64
CA ASN A 158 13.52 -20.12 18.63
C ASN A 158 13.26 -19.65 17.18
N VAL A 159 13.55 -18.39 16.88
CA VAL A 159 13.39 -17.83 15.53
C VAL A 159 14.39 -18.51 14.60
N PRO A 160 13.97 -19.08 13.46
CA PRO A 160 14.89 -19.79 12.58
C PRO A 160 15.93 -18.86 11.96
N VAL A 161 17.20 -19.32 11.93
CA VAL A 161 18.33 -18.63 11.30
C VAL A 161 18.70 -19.35 10.01
N TYR A 162 18.62 -18.66 8.89
CA TYR A 162 19.04 -19.10 7.57
C TYR A 162 20.40 -18.48 7.23
N ARG A 163 21.26 -19.22 6.53
CA ARG A 163 22.59 -18.76 6.10
C ARG A 163 22.73 -18.86 4.59
N GLY A 164 23.30 -17.85 3.95
CA GLY A 164 23.44 -17.76 2.50
C GLY A 164 22.40 -16.85 1.85
N GLU A 165 22.17 -17.03 0.54
CA GLU A 165 21.21 -16.23 -0.22
C GLU A 165 19.80 -16.25 0.40
N LEU A 166 19.06 -15.15 0.24
CA LEU A 166 17.69 -15.04 0.74
C LEU A 166 16.82 -16.12 0.07
N THR A 167 16.16 -16.93 0.88
CA THR A 167 15.33 -18.05 0.40
C THR A 167 13.86 -17.75 0.63
N GLU A 168 13.00 -18.21 -0.29
CA GLU A 168 11.53 -18.15 -0.14
C GLU A 168 11.07 -18.84 1.16
N THR A 169 11.80 -19.86 1.63
CA THR A 169 11.55 -20.56 2.90
C THR A 169 11.59 -19.64 4.13
N ALA A 170 12.41 -18.58 4.11
CA ALA A 170 12.44 -17.61 5.21
C ALA A 170 11.17 -16.74 5.22
N GLU A 171 10.58 -16.50 4.05
CA GLU A 171 9.40 -15.65 3.87
C GLU A 171 8.09 -16.36 4.23
N GLU A 172 8.08 -17.70 4.20
CA GLU A 172 6.97 -18.54 4.69
C GLU A 172 6.78 -18.46 6.21
N ASN A 173 7.82 -18.05 6.95
CA ASN A 173 7.76 -17.87 8.40
C ASN A 173 7.19 -16.49 8.78
N LYS A 174 6.52 -16.41 9.93
CA LYS A 174 6.07 -15.12 10.49
C LYS A 174 7.23 -14.23 10.95
N ILE A 175 8.35 -14.86 11.31
CA ILE A 175 9.59 -14.22 11.74
C ILE A 175 10.78 -15.15 11.41
N ALA A 176 11.86 -14.60 10.86
CA ALA A 176 13.09 -15.34 10.56
C ALA A 176 14.30 -14.42 10.57
N VAL A 177 15.50 -14.98 10.76
CA VAL A 177 16.76 -14.26 10.63
C VAL A 177 17.54 -14.85 9.46
N ASN A 178 18.10 -14.01 8.60
CA ASN A 178 19.01 -14.42 7.54
C ASN A 178 20.40 -13.82 7.79
N ILE A 179 21.44 -14.60 7.52
CA ILE A 179 22.83 -14.18 7.53
C ILE A 179 23.39 -14.47 6.15
N ASP A 180 23.72 -13.41 5.40
CA ASP A 180 24.23 -13.59 4.05
C ASP A 180 25.70 -14.09 4.05
N SER A 181 26.25 -14.36 2.86
CA SER A 181 27.63 -14.81 2.68
C SER A 181 28.67 -13.79 3.14
N SER A 182 28.29 -12.52 3.29
CA SER A 182 29.14 -11.43 3.77
C SER A 182 28.99 -11.21 5.29
N GLY A 183 28.17 -12.01 5.97
CA GLY A 183 27.93 -11.91 7.41
C GLY A 183 26.91 -10.85 7.81
N ASN A 184 26.22 -10.21 6.85
CA ASN A 184 25.17 -9.24 7.19
C ASN A 184 23.93 -9.97 7.70
N VAL A 185 23.37 -9.45 8.80
CA VAL A 185 22.19 -10.02 9.43
C VAL A 185 20.95 -9.23 9.03
N LYS A 186 19.92 -9.92 8.55
CA LYS A 186 18.61 -9.34 8.21
C LYS A 186 17.51 -10.04 8.98
N LEU A 187 16.56 -9.27 9.48
CA LEU A 187 15.35 -9.77 10.13
C LEU A 187 14.19 -9.76 9.13
N TRP A 188 13.54 -10.90 8.96
CA TRP A 188 12.23 -10.98 8.33
C TRP A 188 11.14 -10.87 9.40
N PHE A 189 10.21 -9.93 9.24
CA PHE A 189 9.06 -9.80 10.10
C PHE A 189 7.91 -9.12 9.37
N ASP A 190 6.69 -9.66 9.51
CA ASP A 190 5.46 -9.09 8.93
C ASP A 190 5.55 -8.78 7.42
N GLY A 191 6.16 -9.70 6.65
CA GLY A 191 6.25 -9.57 5.19
C GLY A 191 7.34 -8.63 4.68
N LYS A 192 8.30 -8.23 5.53
CA LYS A 192 9.38 -7.30 5.17
C LYS A 192 10.73 -7.68 5.81
N TRP A 193 11.80 -7.41 5.06
CA TRP A 193 13.19 -7.49 5.53
C TRP A 193 13.66 -6.19 6.19
N TYR A 194 14.39 -6.30 7.30
CA TYR A 194 15.00 -5.22 8.06
C TYR A 194 16.50 -5.48 8.24
N GLU A 195 17.34 -4.52 7.83
CA GLU A 195 18.79 -4.71 7.71
C GLU A 195 19.61 -3.98 8.81
N LYS A 196 18.96 -3.12 9.59
CA LYS A 196 19.62 -2.27 10.61
C LYS A 196 19.30 -2.71 12.04
N VAL A 197 18.98 -3.98 12.23
CA VAL A 197 18.67 -4.51 13.56
C VAL A 197 19.99 -4.92 14.23
N PRO A 198 20.33 -4.38 15.41
CA PRO A 198 21.54 -4.74 16.12
C PRO A 198 21.48 -6.21 16.50
N PHE A 199 22.58 -6.92 16.24
CA PHE A 199 22.69 -8.33 16.53
C PHE A 199 23.94 -8.62 17.35
N SER A 200 23.87 -9.71 18.11
CA SER A 200 25.00 -10.31 18.81
C SER A 200 24.94 -11.83 18.67
N GLU A 201 26.07 -12.50 18.79
CA GLU A 201 26.11 -13.96 18.89
C GLU A 201 26.23 -14.37 20.36
N GLU A 202 25.52 -15.43 20.74
CA GLU A 202 25.61 -15.98 22.09
C GLU A 202 27.04 -16.48 22.37
N THR A 203 27.69 -15.82 23.33
CA THR A 203 29.05 -16.19 23.75
C THR A 203 29.04 -17.51 24.52
N LEU A 204 30.21 -18.18 24.55
CA LEU A 204 30.42 -19.40 25.34
C LEU A 204 30.04 -19.21 26.82
N TRP A 205 30.36 -18.06 27.41
CA TRP A 205 29.97 -17.71 28.77
C TRP A 205 28.45 -17.56 28.95
N GLY A 206 27.75 -17.01 27.96
CA GLY A 206 26.29 -16.94 27.95
C GLY A 206 25.63 -18.32 27.91
N LYS A 207 26.18 -19.24 27.12
CA LYS A 207 25.73 -20.65 27.07
C LYS A 207 25.90 -21.36 28.40
N ILE A 208 27.06 -21.20 29.04
CA ILE A 208 27.37 -21.82 30.34
C ILE A 208 26.42 -21.29 31.43
N LYS A 209 26.21 -19.97 31.51
CA LYS A 209 25.30 -19.36 32.51
C LYS A 209 23.87 -19.88 32.40
N ARG A 210 23.36 -20.13 31.19
CA ARG A 210 22.00 -20.67 30.97
C ARG A 210 21.86 -22.14 31.36
N ILE A 211 22.92 -22.93 31.20
CA ILE A 211 22.92 -24.37 31.52
C ILE A 211 23.08 -24.61 33.03
N PHE A 212 23.85 -23.75 33.71
CA PHE A 212 24.25 -23.96 35.11
C PHE A 212 23.68 -22.94 36.12
N GLY A 213 22.93 -21.94 35.66
CA GLY A 213 22.41 -20.84 36.49
C GLY A 213 20.88 -20.76 36.60
N GLY A 214 20.20 -21.90 36.50
CA GLY A 214 18.77 -22.05 36.77
C GLY A 214 18.52 -22.60 38.17
#